data_AF-A0A397BQ01-F1
#
_entry.id   AF-A0A397BQ01-F1
#
_cell.length_a   1.000
_cell.length_b   1.000
_cell.length_c   1.000
_cell.angle_alpha   90.00
_cell.angle_beta   90.00
_cell.angle_gamma   90.00
#
_symmetry.space_group_name_H-M   'P 1'
#
loop_
_entity.id
_entity.type
_entity.pdbx_description
1 polymer ?
#
loop_
_entity_poly.entity_id
_entity_poly.type
_entity_poly.pdbx_seq_one_letter_code
_entity_poly.pdbx_strand_id
1 'polypeptide(L)'
;MRTQPTMPPTNQGAMDKAKRGVTTRAERLAMLEFLRVPEHFALMTGQATRGKVMKGGQRLTKAHGHSLMAQYVNKIVGDGSRAWSAQDAKL
;
A
#
# COMPACT_ATOMS: atom_id res chain seq x y z
N MET A 1 -51.10 -5.82 11.18
CA MET A 1 -49.81 -5.21 11.59
C MET A 1 -48.76 -6.31 11.60
N ARG A 2 -47.74 -6.23 10.75
CA ARG A 2 -46.72 -7.29 10.57
C ARG A 2 -45.37 -6.71 11.02
N THR A 3 -44.86 -7.17 12.15
CA THR A 3 -43.56 -6.77 12.68
C THR A 3 -42.44 -7.49 11.91
N GLN A 4 -41.50 -6.72 11.35
CA GLN A 4 -40.25 -7.26 10.80
C GLN A 4 -39.24 -7.42 11.94
N PRO A 5 -38.49 -8.54 12.03
CA PRO A 5 -37.38 -8.66 12.96
C PRO A 5 -36.20 -7.82 12.46
N THR A 6 -35.84 -6.78 13.21
CA THR A 6 -34.66 -5.95 12.94
C THR A 6 -33.43 -6.74 13.40
N MET A 7 -32.64 -7.25 12.45
CA MET A 7 -31.31 -7.80 12.74
C MET A 7 -30.36 -6.64 13.10
N PRO A 8 -29.53 -6.78 14.15
CA PRO A 8 -28.55 -5.74 14.49
C PRO A 8 -27.51 -5.61 13.35
N PRO A 9 -27.05 -4.38 13.04
CA PRO A 9 -25.98 -4.21 12.07
C PRO A 9 -24.74 -4.94 12.58
N THR A 10 -24.30 -5.93 11.80
CA THR A 10 -23.04 -6.62 12.04
C THR A 10 -21.96 -5.56 11.95
N ASN A 11 -21.33 -5.28 13.09
CA ASN A 11 -20.26 -4.30 13.19
C ASN A 11 -19.02 -4.87 12.48
N GLN A 12 -19.02 -4.85 11.14
CA GLN A 12 -17.90 -5.20 10.25
C GLN A 12 -16.85 -4.07 10.27
N GLY A 13 -16.56 -3.53 11.46
CA GLY A 13 -15.59 -2.48 11.70
C GLY A 13 -14.21 -2.99 12.13
N ALA A 14 -13.98 -4.32 12.11
CA ALA A 14 -12.66 -4.89 12.27
C ALA A 14 -12.22 -5.41 10.89
N MET A 15 -11.89 -4.49 10.00
CA MET A 15 -11.08 -4.80 8.81
C MET A 15 -9.88 -5.58 9.33
N ASP A 16 -9.85 -6.88 9.02
CA ASP A 16 -8.75 -7.78 9.33
C ASP A 16 -7.45 -7.01 9.11
N LYS A 17 -6.71 -6.77 10.20
CA LYS A 17 -5.33 -6.33 10.09
C LYS A 17 -4.62 -7.50 9.43
N ALA A 18 -4.69 -7.56 8.10
CA ALA A 18 -4.16 -8.67 7.31
C ALA A 18 -2.75 -8.89 7.82
N LYS A 19 -2.50 -10.11 8.32
CA LYS A 19 -1.20 -10.50 8.88
C LYS A 19 -0.16 -10.15 7.82
N ARG A 20 0.56 -9.03 8.03
CA ARG A 20 1.63 -8.60 7.13
C ARG A 20 2.66 -9.73 7.18
N GLY A 21 2.78 -10.49 6.10
CA GLY A 21 3.75 -11.57 6.03
C GLY A 21 5.16 -10.99 6.22
N VAL A 22 6.03 -11.75 6.89
CA VAL A 22 7.39 -11.32 7.22
C VAL A 22 8.13 -10.89 5.95
N THR A 23 8.71 -9.69 5.96
CA THR A 23 9.53 -9.18 4.87
C THR A 23 10.89 -9.90 4.85
N THR A 24 11.19 -10.63 3.78
CA THR A 24 12.46 -11.34 3.61
C THR A 24 13.63 -10.38 3.39
N ARG A 25 14.86 -10.88 3.47
CA ARG A 25 16.06 -10.07 3.19
C ARG A 25 16.08 -9.54 1.75
N ALA A 26 15.68 -10.36 0.78
CA ALA A 26 15.64 -9.97 -0.63
C ALA A 26 14.60 -8.86 -0.86
N GLU A 27 13.40 -8.99 -0.30
CA GLU A 27 12.35 -7.97 -0.36
C GLU A 27 12.82 -6.65 0.28
N ARG A 28 13.51 -6.71 1.43
CA ARG A 28 14.06 -5.52 2.08
C ARG A 28 15.10 -4.80 1.22
N LEU A 29 15.96 -5.54 0.51
CA LEU A 29 16.93 -4.95 -0.41
C LEU A 29 16.23 -4.29 -1.60
N ALA A 30 15.23 -4.95 -2.19
CA ALA A 30 14.43 -4.37 -3.27
C ALA A 30 13.67 -3.10 -2.83
N MET A 31 13.14 -3.07 -1.61
CA MET A 31 12.54 -1.86 -1.04
C MET A 31 13.56 -0.72 -0.91
N LEU A 32 14.78 -1.01 -0.44
CA LEU A 32 15.83 -0.01 -0.31
C LEU A 32 16.28 0.52 -1.68
N GLU A 33 16.38 -0.35 -2.69
CA GLU A 33 16.68 0.07 -4.07
C GLU A 33 15.59 0.97 -4.65
N PHE A 34 14.31 0.63 -4.42
CA PHE A 34 13.20 1.49 -4.81
C PHE A 34 13.29 2.89 -4.17
N LEU A 35 13.63 2.96 -2.88
CA LEU A 35 13.75 4.19 -2.11
C LEU A 35 15.02 5.00 -2.42
N ARG A 36 16.02 4.44 -3.10
CA ARG A 36 17.20 5.20 -3.55
C ARG A 36 16.88 6.26 -4.59
N VAL A 37 15.79 6.08 -5.34
CA VAL A 37 15.32 7.06 -6.32
C VAL A 37 14.63 8.23 -5.60
N PRO A 38 15.14 9.47 -5.71
CA PRO A 38 14.61 10.61 -4.96
C PRO A 38 13.10 10.85 -5.16
N GLU A 39 12.59 10.62 -6.37
CA GLU A 39 11.17 10.78 -6.70
C GLU A 39 10.30 9.76 -5.97
N HIS A 40 10.73 8.49 -5.90
CA HIS A 40 10.03 7.44 -5.18
C HIS A 40 10.08 7.70 -3.67
N PHE A 41 11.23 8.15 -3.16
CA PHE A 41 11.35 8.55 -1.76
C PHE A 41 10.40 9.70 -1.42
N ALA A 42 10.41 10.77 -2.23
CA ALA A 42 9.52 11.91 -2.04
C ALA A 42 8.03 11.51 -2.13
N LEU A 43 7.69 10.55 -2.99
CA LEU A 43 6.35 10.00 -3.09
C LEU A 43 5.94 9.22 -1.84
N MET A 44 6.86 8.39 -1.30
CA MET A 44 6.62 7.58 -0.10
C MET A 44 6.55 8.39 1.19
N THR A 45 7.31 9.49 1.28
CA THR A 45 7.30 10.41 2.43
C THR A 45 6.20 11.47 2.35
N GLY A 46 5.44 11.53 1.25
CA GLY A 46 4.45 12.58 1.00
C GLY A 46 5.07 13.95 0.73
N GLN A 47 6.38 14.04 0.55
CA GLN A 47 7.04 15.28 0.14
C GLN A 47 6.71 15.65 -1.31
N ALA A 48 6.38 14.67 -2.16
CA ALA A 48 5.97 14.91 -3.55
C ALA A 48 4.74 15.81 -3.68
N THR A 49 3.91 15.90 -2.63
CA THR A 49 2.69 16.71 -2.59
C THR A 49 2.86 18.00 -1.80
N ARG A 50 4.01 18.20 -1.14
CA ARG A 50 4.23 19.34 -0.23
C ARG A 50 4.50 20.61 -1.04
N GLY A 51 3.57 21.56 -0.98
CA GLY A 51 3.71 22.89 -1.62
C GLY A 51 3.36 22.96 -3.11
N LYS A 52 2.89 21.86 -3.73
CA LYS A 52 2.39 21.86 -5.12
C LYS A 52 0.87 21.83 -5.14
N VAL A 53 0.26 22.78 -5.86
CA VAL A 53 -1.14 22.70 -6.24
C VAL A 53 -1.28 21.55 -7.22
N MET A 54 -1.85 20.43 -6.77
CA MET A 54 -2.12 19.29 -7.64
C MET A 54 -3.05 19.74 -8.78
N LYS A 55 -2.60 19.63 -10.02
CA LYS A 55 -3.50 19.76 -11.18
C LYS A 55 -4.45 18.56 -11.16
N GLY A 56 -5.75 18.82 -11.27
CA GLY A 56 -6.80 17.80 -11.20
C GLY A 56 -6.49 16.61 -12.11
N GLY A 57 -6.43 15.41 -11.52
CA GLY A 57 -6.11 14.15 -12.21
C GLY A 57 -4.75 13.52 -11.85
N GLN A 58 -3.82 14.29 -11.27
CA GLN A 58 -2.49 13.75 -10.91
C GLN A 58 -2.53 12.97 -9.58
N ARG A 59 -2.64 11.63 -9.65
CA ARG A 59 -2.57 10.73 -8.46
C ARG A 59 -1.14 10.54 -7.96
N LEU A 60 -0.48 11.62 -7.54
CA LEU A 60 0.76 11.56 -6.75
C LEU A 60 0.43 11.35 -5.26
N THR A 61 -0.27 10.28 -4.92
CA THR A 61 -0.64 9.99 -3.53
C THR A 61 0.29 8.96 -2.92
N LYS A 62 0.46 9.00 -1.59
CA LYS A 62 1.21 7.98 -0.84
C LYS A 62 0.69 6.55 -1.13
N ALA A 63 -0.62 6.41 -1.34
CA ALA A 63 -1.25 5.14 -1.73
C ALA A 63 -0.74 4.63 -3.09
N HIS A 64 -0.55 5.52 -4.06
CA HIS A 64 0.04 5.16 -5.36
C HIS A 64 1.51 4.73 -5.22
N GLY A 65 2.27 5.41 -4.35
CA GLY A 65 3.65 5.02 -4.02
C GLY A 65 3.76 3.60 -3.47
N HIS A 66 2.85 3.21 -2.57
CA HIS A 66 2.82 1.83 -2.07
C HIS A 66 2.53 0.79 -3.16
N SER A 67 1.64 1.09 -4.12
CA SER A 67 1.39 0.22 -5.27
C SER A 67 2.63 0.06 -6.15
N LEU A 68 3.35 1.16 -6.41
CA LEU A 68 4.60 1.14 -7.19
C LEU A 68 5.69 0.33 -6.51
N MET A 69 5.86 0.48 -5.20
CA MET A 69 6.82 -0.30 -4.42
C MET A 69 6.50 -1.80 -4.47
N ALA A 70 5.22 -2.18 -4.30
CA ALA A 70 4.79 -3.56 -4.38
C ALA A 70 5.08 -4.18 -5.77
N GLN A 71 4.80 -3.44 -6.85
CA GLN A 71 5.14 -3.87 -8.21
C GLN A 71 6.65 -4.04 -8.40
N TYR A 72 7.45 -3.12 -7.86
CA TYR A 72 8.91 -3.19 -7.94
C TYR A 72 9.47 -4.40 -7.19
N VAL A 73 9.03 -4.63 -5.95
CA VAL A 73 9.46 -5.79 -5.16
C VAL A 73 9.09 -7.10 -5.86
N ASN A 74 7.87 -7.21 -6.39
CA ASN A 74 7.46 -8.39 -7.16
C ASN A 74 8.32 -8.60 -8.41
N LYS A 75 8.73 -7.54 -9.10
CA LYS A 75 9.61 -7.64 -10.28
C LYS A 75 11.00 -8.15 -9.93
N ILE A 76 11.55 -7.75 -8.78
CA ILE A 76 12.93 -8.10 -8.38
C ILE A 76 13.00 -9.46 -7.68
N VAL A 77 12.04 -9.75 -6.82
CA VAL A 77 12.06 -10.93 -5.95
C VAL A 77 11.25 -12.08 -6.52
N GLY A 78 10.32 -11.82 -7.45
CA GLY A 78 9.27 -12.74 -7.92
C GLY A 78 9.71 -14.18 -8.20
N ASP A 79 9.76 -14.98 -7.15
CA ASP A 79 10.07 -16.41 -7.13
C ASP A 79 8.78 -17.26 -7.01
N GLY A 80 7.62 -16.60 -7.06
CA GLY A 80 6.30 -17.22 -7.03
C GLY A 80 5.79 -17.59 -5.64
N SER A 81 6.56 -17.37 -4.57
CA SER A 81 6.16 -17.74 -3.21
C SER A 81 5.11 -16.81 -2.59
N ARG A 82 5.18 -15.51 -2.90
CA ARG A 82 4.24 -14.48 -2.41
C ARG A 82 4.23 -13.27 -3.34
N ALA A 83 3.05 -12.77 -3.67
CA ALA A 83 2.89 -11.50 -4.37
C ALA A 83 2.65 -10.36 -3.38
N TRP A 84 3.51 -9.34 -3.43
CA TRP A 84 3.35 -8.10 -2.70
C TRP A 84 2.16 -7.30 -3.21
N SER A 85 1.36 -6.84 -2.26
CA SER A 85 0.31 -5.84 -2.45
C SER A 85 0.74 -4.48 -1.91
N ALA A 86 -0.03 -3.44 -2.23
CA ALA A 86 0.17 -2.11 -1.63
C ALA A 86 0.03 -2.10 -0.09
N GLN A 87 -0.57 -3.14 0.50
CA GLN A 87 -0.69 -3.29 1.94
C GLN A 87 0.60 -3.80 2.59
N ASP A 88 1.36 -4.63 1.87
CA ASP A 88 2.67 -5.11 2.32
C ASP A 88 3.73 -3.99 2.28
N ALA A 89 3.55 -3.03 1.36
CA ALA A 89 4.37 -1.82 1.26
C ALA A 89 4.03 -0.74 2.30
N LYS A 90 2.94 -0.90 3.07
CA LYS A 90 2.64 -0.02 4.22
C LYS A 90 3.48 -0.46 5.42
N LEU A 91 4.52 0.31 5.73
CA LEU A 91 5.23 0.25 7.02
C LEU A 91 4.32 0.72 8.16
#